data_AF-A0A348V7L5-F1
#
_entry.id   AF-A0A348V7L5-F1
#
_cell.length_a   1.000
_cell.length_b   1.000
_cell.length_c   1.000
_cell.angle_alpha   90.00
_cell.angle_beta   90.00
_cell.angle_gamma   90.00
#
_symmetry.space_group_name_H-M   'P 1'
#
loop_
_entity.id
_entity.type
_entity.pdbx_description
1 polymer ?
#
loop_
_entity_poly.entity_id
_entity_poly.type
_entity_poly.pdbx_seq_one_letter_code
_entity_poly.pdbx_strand_id
1 'polypeptide(L)'
;MNVGDLIVDYLETIGVDTVFGGSGQSDSAFLFALSRTEKIKTVIPRHEQAASFMACGYAMYSDKLGVCFCTAGPGAVNLLSGMAVAYSDSLPLLSLPAYTPRAMRGKGDLGDTSGLNRTPDGQAIFSALTKKSFILEDPSKACDILEEAINLAFEGRPGPVNVHIDYSIYEEEVPNYRPLSFHVKPVLGAQEDLDKAAAALTNAINSGKKVMALVGYGTIRSHAEGDLLQMLEAFRIPFCTTMDAKGSLPETHPLCLGTFGTSGDPGVKKYFKESNLVLAIGNSFAKWNTWRFKDVLFENKELIHINIDS
;
A
#
# COMPACT_ATOMS: atom_id res chain seq x y z
N MET A 1 4.31 24.37 -18.67
CA MET A 1 3.57 23.57 -17.67
C MET A 1 4.32 23.73 -16.37
N ASN A 2 3.67 24.26 -15.33
CA ASN A 2 4.30 24.41 -14.01
C ASN A 2 4.28 23.10 -13.22
N VAL A 3 4.98 23.06 -12.09
CA VAL A 3 5.09 21.87 -11.23
C VAL A 3 3.72 21.40 -10.71
N GLY A 4 2.83 22.32 -10.32
CA GLY A 4 1.48 21.98 -9.86
C GLY A 4 0.65 21.28 -10.94
N ASP A 5 0.66 21.82 -12.16
CA ASP A 5 -0.03 21.25 -13.33
C ASP A 5 0.59 19.90 -13.74
N LEU A 6 1.91 19.74 -13.63
CA LEU A 6 2.59 18.46 -13.87
C LEU A 6 2.11 17.36 -12.92
N ILE A 7 1.98 17.67 -11.62
CA ILE A 7 1.49 16.71 -10.63
C ILE A 7 0.07 16.25 -11.04
N VAL A 8 -0.80 17.19 -11.39
CA VAL A 8 -2.17 16.88 -11.85
C VAL A 8 -2.14 16.01 -13.11
N ASP A 9 -1.36 16.38 -14.12
CA ASP A 9 -1.19 15.61 -15.37
C ASP A 9 -0.75 14.16 -15.12
N TYR A 10 0.21 13.96 -14.21
CA TYR A 10 0.68 12.64 -13.83
C TYR A 10 -0.39 11.82 -13.11
N LEU A 11 -1.12 12.42 -12.16
CA LEU A 11 -2.22 11.77 -11.46
C LEU A 11 -3.35 11.37 -12.42
N GLU A 12 -3.71 12.24 -13.36
CA GLU A 12 -4.68 11.92 -14.41
C GLU A 12 -4.22 10.76 -15.30
N THR A 13 -2.94 10.74 -15.65
CA THR A 13 -2.34 9.71 -16.53
C THR A 13 -2.46 8.30 -15.94
N ILE A 14 -2.33 8.16 -14.62
CA ILE A 14 -2.50 6.87 -13.92
C ILE A 14 -3.95 6.63 -13.45
N GLY A 15 -4.89 7.46 -13.90
CA GLY A 15 -6.32 7.27 -13.64
C GLY A 15 -6.79 7.60 -12.23
N VAL A 16 -6.00 8.36 -11.44
CA VAL A 16 -6.48 8.93 -10.18
C VAL A 16 -7.61 9.90 -10.49
N ASP A 17 -8.77 9.70 -9.86
CA ASP A 17 -9.96 10.53 -10.07
C ASP A 17 -10.38 11.30 -8.81
N THR A 18 -9.74 11.02 -7.67
CA THR A 18 -10.07 11.65 -6.38
C THR A 18 -8.81 11.85 -5.55
N VAL A 19 -8.66 13.04 -4.96
CA VAL A 19 -7.57 13.38 -4.03
C VAL A 19 -8.13 13.95 -2.73
N PHE A 20 -7.44 13.71 -1.63
CA PHE A 20 -7.92 14.08 -0.29
C PHE A 20 -6.92 15.00 0.42
N GLY A 21 -7.33 16.16 0.91
CA GLY A 21 -6.33 17.04 1.53
C GLY A 21 -6.86 18.24 2.29
N GLY A 22 -5.95 18.87 3.03
CA GLY A 22 -6.21 20.14 3.69
C GLY A 22 -6.10 21.32 2.72
N SER A 23 -6.51 22.50 3.16
CA SER A 23 -6.19 23.75 2.48
C SER A 23 -5.40 24.63 3.42
N GLY A 24 -4.22 25.07 2.97
CA GLY A 24 -3.43 26.08 3.66
C GLY A 24 -2.68 26.97 2.69
N GLN A 25 -1.84 27.84 3.25
CA GLN A 25 -1.11 28.83 2.48
C GLN A 25 -0.08 28.16 1.56
N SER A 26 0.67 27.16 2.08
CA SER A 26 1.80 26.56 1.38
C SER A 26 1.41 25.60 0.25
N ASP A 27 0.21 25.04 0.25
CA ASP A 27 -0.30 24.17 -0.81
C ASP A 27 -1.36 24.84 -1.71
N SER A 28 -1.58 26.15 -1.52
CA SER A 28 -2.58 26.91 -2.27
C SER A 28 -2.40 26.85 -3.79
N ALA A 29 -1.16 26.94 -4.29
CA ALA A 29 -0.86 26.83 -5.71
C ALA A 29 -1.23 25.45 -6.27
N PHE A 30 -1.02 24.38 -5.51
CA PHE A 30 -1.44 23.03 -5.89
C PHE A 30 -2.96 22.89 -5.91
N LEU A 31 -3.66 23.49 -4.93
CA LEU A 31 -5.12 23.55 -4.94
C LEU A 31 -5.68 24.28 -6.16
N PHE A 32 -5.02 25.35 -6.61
CA PHE A 32 -5.39 26.02 -7.86
C PHE A 32 -5.11 25.16 -9.10
N ALA A 33 -4.06 24.32 -9.10
CA ALA A 33 -3.84 23.35 -10.17
C ALA A 33 -4.96 22.30 -10.21
N LEU A 34 -5.31 21.74 -9.05
CA LEU A 34 -6.42 20.79 -8.92
C LEU A 34 -7.76 21.39 -9.33
N SER A 35 -8.02 22.68 -9.07
CA SER A 35 -9.29 23.31 -9.44
C SER A 35 -9.45 23.56 -10.95
N ARG A 36 -8.38 23.45 -11.73
CA ARG A 36 -8.40 23.57 -13.20
C ARG A 36 -8.81 22.29 -13.92
N THR A 37 -8.71 21.13 -13.27
CA THR A 37 -9.11 19.85 -13.86
C THR A 37 -10.56 19.49 -13.53
N GLU A 38 -11.24 18.86 -14.49
CA GLU A 38 -12.56 18.23 -14.30
C GLU A 38 -12.46 16.72 -14.05
N LYS A 39 -11.26 16.11 -14.22
CA LYS A 39 -11.06 14.66 -14.10
C LYS A 39 -10.80 14.21 -12.66
N ILE A 40 -10.24 15.10 -11.84
CA ILE A 40 -9.90 14.82 -10.44
C ILE A 40 -10.82 15.60 -9.51
N LYS A 41 -11.53 14.88 -8.65
CA LYS A 41 -12.32 15.44 -7.57
C LYS A 41 -11.45 15.70 -6.35
N THR A 42 -11.37 16.96 -5.92
CA THR A 42 -10.75 17.30 -4.64
C THR A 42 -11.74 17.18 -3.48
N VAL A 43 -11.40 16.39 -2.46
CA VAL A 43 -12.16 16.25 -1.22
C VAL A 43 -11.38 16.90 -0.08
N ILE A 44 -11.97 17.93 0.54
CA ILE A 44 -11.38 18.65 1.68
C ILE A 44 -12.07 18.21 2.98
N PRO A 45 -11.52 17.24 3.73
CA PRO A 45 -12.03 16.90 5.06
C PRO A 45 -11.68 17.98 6.08
N ARG A 46 -12.20 17.82 7.31
CA ARG A 46 -11.95 18.76 8.41
C ARG A 46 -10.61 18.57 9.12
N HIS A 47 -9.85 17.53 8.77
CA HIS A 47 -8.56 17.20 9.38
C HIS A 47 -7.74 16.33 8.42
N GLU A 48 -6.43 16.56 8.31
CA GLU A 48 -5.55 15.83 7.38
C GLU A 48 -5.44 14.34 7.73
N GLN A 49 -5.55 13.97 9.01
CA GLN A 49 -5.68 12.57 9.40
C GLN A 49 -6.86 11.87 8.70
N ALA A 50 -8.01 12.55 8.56
CA ALA A 50 -9.13 11.99 7.81
C ALA A 50 -8.80 11.91 6.31
N ALA A 51 -8.05 12.88 5.76
CA ALA A 51 -7.59 12.84 4.37
C ALA A 51 -6.71 11.61 4.10
N SER A 52 -5.75 11.34 4.98
CA SER A 52 -4.85 10.20 4.81
C SER A 52 -5.58 8.86 4.97
N PHE A 53 -6.56 8.74 5.87
CA PHE A 53 -7.42 7.55 5.94
C PHE A 53 -8.36 7.39 4.74
N MET A 54 -8.93 8.48 4.21
CA MET A 54 -9.73 8.43 2.99
C MET A 54 -8.88 7.97 1.80
N ALA A 55 -7.63 8.43 1.69
CA ALA A 55 -6.69 7.96 0.68
C ALA A 55 -6.38 6.46 0.83
N CYS A 56 -6.22 5.94 2.05
CA CYS A 56 -6.10 4.50 2.31
C CYS A 56 -7.33 3.73 1.82
N GLY A 57 -8.54 4.18 2.18
CA GLY A 57 -9.78 3.53 1.77
C GLY A 57 -9.99 3.58 0.25
N TYR A 58 -9.66 4.71 -0.38
CA TYR A 58 -9.69 4.84 -1.84
C TYR A 58 -8.74 3.84 -2.51
N ALA A 59 -7.49 3.77 -2.06
CA ALA A 59 -6.52 2.81 -2.60
C ALA A 59 -6.99 1.35 -2.42
N MET A 60 -7.61 1.05 -1.27
CA MET A 60 -8.11 -0.28 -0.92
C MET A 60 -9.24 -0.78 -1.83
N TYR A 61 -10.14 0.11 -2.27
CA TYR A 61 -11.38 -0.29 -2.95
C TYR A 61 -11.45 0.12 -4.43
N SER A 62 -10.45 0.82 -4.95
CA SER A 62 -10.43 1.26 -6.35
C SER A 62 -9.28 0.70 -7.17
N ASP A 63 -8.31 0.02 -6.54
CA ASP A 63 -7.04 -0.42 -7.14
C ASP A 63 -6.21 0.73 -7.76
N LYS A 64 -6.51 1.97 -7.38
CA LYS A 64 -5.80 3.17 -7.82
C LYS A 64 -4.84 3.69 -6.73
N LEU A 65 -3.95 4.59 -7.12
CA LEU A 65 -3.08 5.29 -6.18
C LEU A 65 -3.91 6.17 -5.23
N GLY A 66 -3.84 5.91 -3.93
CA GLY A 66 -4.39 6.83 -2.93
C GLY A 66 -3.53 8.08 -2.85
N VAL A 67 -4.12 9.27 -2.93
CA VAL A 67 -3.37 10.52 -2.88
C VAL A 67 -3.89 11.40 -1.76
N CYS A 68 -3.00 11.83 -0.86
CA CYS A 68 -3.31 12.86 0.12
C CYS A 68 -2.31 14.01 0.10
N PHE A 69 -2.78 15.22 0.37
CA PHE A 69 -1.95 16.43 0.34
C PHE A 69 -2.32 17.38 1.49
N CYS A 70 -1.42 18.29 1.82
CA CYS A 70 -1.66 19.31 2.84
C CYS A 70 -0.63 20.44 2.78
N THR A 71 -0.88 21.49 3.54
CA THR A 71 0.09 22.54 3.84
C THR A 71 1.32 22.02 4.61
N ALA A 72 2.37 22.83 4.69
CA ALA A 72 3.57 22.56 5.48
C ALA A 72 3.29 22.51 6.99
N GLY A 73 4.23 21.97 7.76
CA GLY A 73 4.17 21.98 9.22
C GLY A 73 3.13 21.01 9.80
N PRO A 74 2.17 21.49 10.62
CA PRO A 74 1.24 20.61 11.34
C PRO A 74 0.38 19.75 10.39
N GLY A 75 0.03 20.27 9.20
CA GLY A 75 -0.71 19.51 8.21
C GLY A 75 0.02 18.23 7.80
N ALA A 76 1.33 18.33 7.56
CA ALA A 76 2.16 17.19 7.19
C ALA A 76 2.21 16.14 8.31
N VAL A 77 2.39 16.56 9.56
CA VAL A 77 2.42 15.65 10.72
C VAL A 77 1.06 14.97 10.93
N ASN A 78 -0.05 15.63 10.62
CA ASN A 78 -1.39 15.05 10.73
C ASN A 78 -1.65 13.93 9.69
N LEU A 79 -0.89 13.86 8.59
CA LEU A 79 -1.03 12.77 7.60
C LEU A 79 -0.44 11.43 8.09
N LEU A 80 0.46 11.45 9.09
CA LEU A 80 1.29 10.29 9.46
C LEU A 80 0.50 9.04 9.86
N SER A 81 -0.67 9.18 10.48
CA SER A 81 -1.47 8.02 10.87
C SER A 81 -1.92 7.20 9.66
N GLY A 82 -2.31 7.85 8.57
CA GLY A 82 -2.66 7.15 7.34
C GLY A 82 -1.44 6.54 6.66
N MET A 83 -0.26 7.18 6.73
CA MET A 83 0.99 6.57 6.24
C MET A 83 1.30 5.27 6.98
N ALA A 84 1.17 5.27 8.30
CA ALA A 84 1.40 4.06 9.10
C ALA A 84 0.44 2.92 8.73
N VAL A 85 -0.84 3.25 8.49
CA VAL A 85 -1.85 2.27 8.01
C VAL A 85 -1.49 1.78 6.62
N ALA A 86 -1.23 2.67 5.67
CA ALA A 86 -0.86 2.31 4.31
C ALA A 86 0.41 1.45 4.28
N TYR A 87 1.40 1.72 5.12
CA TYR A 87 2.62 0.92 5.18
C TYR A 87 2.34 -0.49 5.72
N SER A 88 1.60 -0.58 6.83
CA SER A 88 1.26 -1.85 7.46
C SER A 88 0.40 -2.72 6.55
N ASP A 89 -0.61 -2.11 5.94
CA ASP A 89 -1.58 -2.79 5.10
C ASP A 89 -1.09 -2.93 3.66
N SER A 90 0.05 -2.33 3.32
CA SER A 90 0.73 -2.34 2.01
C SER A 90 0.03 -1.52 0.91
N LEU A 91 -0.70 -0.46 1.23
CA LEU A 91 -1.52 0.30 0.27
C LEU A 91 -0.65 1.24 -0.59
N PRO A 92 -0.81 1.26 -1.93
CA PRO A 92 -0.13 2.23 -2.79
C PRO A 92 -0.70 3.62 -2.51
N LEU A 93 0.11 4.47 -1.89
CA LEU A 93 -0.33 5.80 -1.45
C LEU A 93 0.77 6.83 -1.70
N LEU A 94 0.42 8.01 -2.20
CA LEU A 94 1.30 9.15 -2.37
C LEU A 94 0.88 10.30 -1.46
N SER A 95 1.76 10.71 -0.54
CA SER A 95 1.56 11.92 0.27
C SER A 95 2.34 13.11 -0.31
N LEU A 96 1.65 14.23 -0.48
CA LEU A 96 2.18 15.47 -1.07
C LEU A 96 2.06 16.67 -0.09
N PRO A 97 2.74 16.65 1.06
CA PRO A 97 2.81 17.82 1.92
C PRO A 97 3.65 18.92 1.28
N ALA A 98 3.16 20.16 1.33
CA ALA A 98 4.00 21.33 1.06
C ALA A 98 5.16 21.41 2.08
N TYR A 99 6.22 22.10 1.70
CA TYR A 99 7.47 22.15 2.44
C TYR A 99 8.13 23.53 2.34
N THR A 100 8.85 23.91 3.39
CA THR A 100 9.48 25.23 3.48
C THR A 100 10.55 25.43 2.40
N PRO A 101 10.56 26.61 1.74
CA PRO A 101 11.54 27.02 0.77
C PRO A 101 12.95 26.83 1.27
N ARG A 102 13.81 26.26 0.42
CA ARG A 102 15.22 26.04 0.75
C ARG A 102 15.90 27.28 1.35
N ALA A 103 15.58 28.48 0.83
CA ALA A 103 16.15 29.74 1.31
C ALA A 103 15.68 30.14 2.73
N MET A 104 14.55 29.60 3.21
CA MET A 104 13.88 29.95 4.46
C MET A 104 14.04 28.93 5.59
N ARG A 105 14.57 27.73 5.28
CA ARG A 105 14.80 26.66 6.26
C ARG A 105 15.64 27.13 7.45
N GLY A 106 15.15 26.84 8.66
CA GLY A 106 15.75 27.23 9.93
C GLY A 106 15.69 28.74 10.24
N LYS A 107 14.96 29.54 9.44
CA LYS A 107 14.85 31.00 9.63
C LYS A 107 13.50 31.45 10.21
N GLY A 108 12.69 30.50 10.68
CA GLY A 108 11.39 30.78 11.30
C GLY A 108 10.23 30.90 10.31
N ASP A 109 10.33 30.22 9.17
CA ASP A 109 9.22 30.10 8.24
C ASP A 109 8.03 29.37 8.87
N LEU A 110 6.82 29.73 8.46
CA LEU A 110 5.61 29.15 9.04
C LEU A 110 5.47 27.69 8.59
N GLY A 111 5.47 26.77 9.56
CA GLY A 111 5.36 25.34 9.27
C GLY A 111 6.66 24.69 8.81
N ASP A 112 7.81 25.32 9.10
CA ASP A 112 9.12 24.74 8.79
C ASP A 112 9.33 23.40 9.52
N THR A 113 9.58 22.36 8.72
CA THR A 113 9.92 21.01 9.17
C THR A 113 11.23 20.53 8.54
N SER A 114 12.20 21.43 8.40
CA SER A 114 13.51 21.14 7.79
C SER A 114 14.51 20.41 8.68
N GLY A 115 14.20 20.20 9.96
CA GLY A 115 15.15 19.66 10.95
C GLY A 115 16.23 20.66 11.37
N LEU A 116 16.22 21.89 10.85
CA LEU A 116 17.21 22.93 11.14
C LEU A 116 16.73 23.87 12.25
N ASN A 117 17.68 24.39 13.04
CA ASN A 117 17.43 25.44 14.04
C ASN A 117 16.20 25.22 14.93
N ARG A 118 16.05 24.01 15.49
CA ARG A 118 14.95 23.57 16.38
C ARG A 118 13.60 23.32 15.70
N THR A 119 13.57 23.18 14.37
CA THR A 119 12.39 22.67 13.66
C THR A 119 12.39 21.14 13.64
N PRO A 120 11.22 20.48 13.63
CA PRO A 120 11.15 19.03 13.42
C PRO A 120 11.73 18.65 12.05
N ASP A 121 12.25 17.44 11.91
CA ASP A 121 12.70 16.91 10.61
C ASP A 121 11.56 16.11 9.97
N GLY A 122 10.82 16.76 9.07
CA GLY A 122 9.69 16.15 8.36
C GLY A 122 10.12 14.97 7.50
N GLN A 123 11.24 15.08 6.79
CA GLN A 123 11.72 14.02 5.91
C GLN A 123 12.08 12.76 6.71
N ALA A 124 12.79 12.92 7.83
CA ALA A 124 13.14 11.80 8.71
C ALA A 124 11.89 11.14 9.32
N ILE A 125 10.90 11.94 9.76
CA ILE A 125 9.64 11.43 10.31
C ILE A 125 8.87 10.61 9.26
N PHE A 126 8.71 11.13 8.04
CA PHE A 126 8.03 10.40 6.97
C PHE A 126 8.81 9.16 6.50
N SER A 127 10.14 9.21 6.51
CA SER A 127 10.98 8.07 6.12
C SER A 127 10.77 6.84 7.03
N ALA A 128 10.31 7.03 8.26
CA ALA A 128 9.99 5.93 9.17
C ALA A 128 8.66 5.23 8.86
N LEU A 129 7.78 5.86 8.08
CA LEU A 129 6.41 5.40 7.80
C LEU A 129 6.11 5.25 6.30
N THR A 130 7.11 5.41 5.45
CA THR A 130 6.98 5.34 4.00
C THR A 130 8.10 4.50 3.39
N LYS A 131 7.88 3.96 2.20
CA LYS A 131 8.92 3.24 1.44
C LYS A 131 10.09 4.17 1.11
N LYS A 132 9.78 5.45 0.86
CA LYS A 132 10.76 6.51 0.64
C LYS A 132 10.10 7.88 0.86
N SER A 133 10.90 8.83 1.32
CA SER A 133 10.52 10.24 1.47
C SER A 133 11.45 11.14 0.66
N PHE A 134 10.89 11.83 -0.32
CA PHE A 134 11.58 12.76 -1.20
C PHE A 134 11.36 14.21 -0.76
N ILE A 135 12.28 15.09 -1.17
CA ILE A 135 12.07 16.54 -1.16
C ILE A 135 12.25 17.02 -2.60
N LEU A 136 11.20 17.61 -3.17
CA LEU A 136 11.21 18.23 -4.48
C LEU A 136 11.38 19.75 -4.30
N GLU A 137 12.58 20.25 -4.63
CA GLU A 137 12.97 21.66 -4.49
C GLU A 137 13.53 22.28 -5.78
N ASP A 138 13.60 21.50 -6.87
CA ASP A 138 14.10 21.92 -8.18
C ASP A 138 13.12 21.46 -9.26
N PRO A 139 12.48 22.39 -10.02
CA PRO A 139 11.55 22.04 -11.10
C PRO A 139 12.15 21.11 -12.14
N SER A 140 13.47 21.16 -12.39
CA SER A 140 14.14 20.27 -13.35
C SER A 140 14.18 18.81 -12.90
N LYS A 141 13.89 18.54 -11.63
CA LYS A 141 13.81 17.19 -11.04
C LYS A 141 12.38 16.69 -10.87
N ALA A 142 11.38 17.52 -11.15
CA ALA A 142 9.98 17.19 -10.88
C ALA A 142 9.53 15.90 -11.60
N CYS A 143 9.80 15.77 -12.89
CA CYS A 143 9.45 14.57 -13.66
C CYS A 143 10.09 13.29 -13.08
N ASP A 144 11.37 13.34 -12.70
CA ASP A 144 12.11 12.17 -12.21
C ASP A 144 11.64 11.75 -10.82
N ILE A 145 11.51 12.71 -9.89
CA ILE A 145 11.10 12.42 -8.51
C ILE A 145 9.65 11.93 -8.45
N LEU A 146 8.74 12.57 -9.19
CA LEU A 146 7.33 12.17 -9.19
C LEU A 146 7.12 10.80 -9.85
N GLU A 147 7.82 10.53 -10.95
CA GLU A 147 7.77 9.22 -11.61
C GLU A 147 8.32 8.12 -10.69
N GLU A 148 9.46 8.34 -10.06
CA GLU A 148 10.03 7.39 -9.10
C GLU A 148 9.07 7.16 -7.93
N ALA A 149 8.50 8.24 -7.36
CA ALA A 149 7.60 8.15 -6.24
C ALA A 149 6.31 7.37 -6.57
N ILE A 150 5.73 7.63 -7.74
CA ILE A 150 4.52 6.93 -8.21
C ILE A 150 4.83 5.45 -8.46
N ASN A 151 5.89 5.11 -9.20
CA ASN A 151 6.23 3.71 -9.47
C ASN A 151 6.54 2.97 -8.16
N LEU A 152 7.34 3.58 -7.27
CA LEU A 152 7.71 2.97 -5.99
C LEU A 152 6.50 2.69 -5.09
N ALA A 153 5.42 3.47 -5.17
CA ALA A 153 4.20 3.20 -4.41
C ALA A 153 3.59 1.82 -4.75
N PHE A 154 3.78 1.34 -5.99
CA PHE A 154 3.27 0.05 -6.47
C PHE A 154 4.32 -1.07 -6.52
N GLU A 155 5.61 -0.74 -6.70
CA GLU A 155 6.68 -1.73 -6.89
C GLU A 155 6.82 -2.72 -5.73
N GLY A 156 7.06 -4.00 -6.04
CA GLY A 156 7.27 -5.03 -5.02
C GLY A 156 6.04 -5.15 -4.11
N ARG A 157 6.26 -5.10 -2.79
CA ARG A 157 5.17 -4.88 -1.83
C ARG A 157 4.72 -3.41 -1.94
N PRO A 158 3.47 -3.13 -2.33
CA PRO A 158 3.01 -1.74 -2.45
C PRO A 158 3.00 -1.05 -1.08
N GLY A 159 3.05 0.27 -1.07
CA GLY A 159 3.13 1.03 0.17
C GLY A 159 3.18 2.53 -0.06
N PRO A 160 3.16 3.32 1.03
CA PRO A 160 3.11 4.76 0.94
C PRO A 160 4.48 5.34 0.57
N VAL A 161 4.47 6.40 -0.23
CA VAL A 161 5.63 7.22 -0.59
C VAL A 161 5.30 8.67 -0.31
N ASN A 162 6.26 9.40 0.25
CA ASN A 162 6.10 10.83 0.53
C ASN A 162 6.95 11.68 -0.40
N VAL A 163 6.38 12.78 -0.89
CA VAL A 163 7.11 13.82 -1.60
C VAL A 163 6.79 15.16 -0.93
N HIS A 164 7.73 15.66 -0.13
CA HIS A 164 7.71 17.05 0.32
C HIS A 164 7.95 17.97 -0.88
N ILE A 165 7.06 18.93 -1.12
CA ILE A 165 7.20 19.86 -2.24
C ILE A 165 7.50 21.25 -1.70
N ASP A 166 8.65 21.80 -2.05
CA ASP A 166 8.99 23.19 -1.76
C ASP A 166 7.88 24.11 -2.31
N TYR A 167 7.18 24.84 -1.44
CA TYR A 167 6.00 25.56 -1.89
C TYR A 167 6.32 26.71 -2.85
N SER A 168 7.59 27.14 -2.94
CA SER A 168 8.00 28.20 -3.87
C SER A 168 8.04 27.74 -5.33
N ILE A 169 8.12 26.43 -5.58
CA ILE A 169 8.31 25.90 -6.94
C ILE A 169 7.01 25.50 -7.65
N TYR A 170 5.86 25.50 -6.97
CA TYR A 170 4.60 25.00 -7.56
C TYR A 170 4.23 25.71 -8.86
N GLU A 171 4.48 27.02 -8.94
CA GLU A 171 4.17 27.86 -10.09
C GLU A 171 5.36 28.03 -11.04
N GLU A 172 6.52 27.45 -10.73
CA GLU A 172 7.69 27.47 -11.62
C GLU A 172 7.50 26.49 -12.79
N GLU A 173 8.00 26.89 -13.96
CA GLU A 173 7.95 26.08 -15.18
C GLU A 173 8.87 24.85 -15.08
N VAL A 174 8.37 23.70 -15.51
CA VAL A 174 9.17 22.46 -15.61
C VAL A 174 9.95 22.49 -16.92
N PRO A 175 11.29 22.66 -16.90
CA PRO A 175 12.07 22.89 -18.12
C PRO A 175 12.21 21.63 -18.99
N ASN A 176 11.98 20.46 -18.42
CA ASN A 176 12.20 19.14 -19.02
C ASN A 176 10.95 18.25 -18.91
N TYR A 177 9.76 18.83 -19.15
CA TYR A 177 8.52 18.07 -19.17
C TYR A 177 8.64 16.81 -20.05
N ARG A 178 8.20 15.69 -19.48
CA ARG A 178 8.01 14.43 -20.18
C ARG A 178 6.78 13.71 -19.61
N PRO A 179 6.05 12.91 -20.41
CA PRO A 179 4.98 12.08 -19.89
C PRO A 179 5.48 11.08 -18.85
N LEU A 180 4.61 10.73 -17.91
CA LEU A 180 4.88 9.70 -16.90
C LEU A 180 5.04 8.32 -17.56
N SER A 181 6.15 7.66 -17.29
CA SER A 181 6.36 6.25 -17.59
C SER A 181 5.98 5.40 -16.38
N PHE A 182 4.73 4.96 -16.34
CA PHE A 182 4.24 4.06 -15.30
C PHE A 182 4.50 2.59 -15.68
N HIS A 183 5.41 1.92 -14.97
CA HIS A 183 5.77 0.53 -15.21
C HIS A 183 6.11 -0.21 -13.92
N VAL A 184 5.15 -0.96 -13.40
CA VAL A 184 5.33 -1.82 -12.23
C VAL A 184 5.76 -3.20 -12.70
N LYS A 185 7.00 -3.59 -12.38
CA LYS A 185 7.50 -4.93 -12.71
C LYS A 185 6.75 -5.99 -11.89
N PRO A 186 6.27 -7.08 -12.50
CA PRO A 186 5.68 -8.17 -11.75
C PRO A 186 6.77 -8.84 -10.89
N VAL A 187 6.42 -9.15 -9.64
CA VAL A 187 7.25 -10.00 -8.78
C VAL A 187 6.85 -11.45 -9.03
N LEU A 188 7.79 -12.23 -9.56
CA LEU A 188 7.56 -13.64 -9.88
C LEU A 188 8.40 -14.51 -8.93
N GLY A 189 7.82 -15.63 -8.50
CA GLY A 189 8.56 -16.65 -7.76
C GLY A 189 9.62 -17.32 -8.63
N ALA A 190 10.74 -17.74 -8.03
CA ALA A 190 11.74 -18.52 -8.74
C ALA A 190 11.15 -19.87 -9.17
N GLN A 191 11.47 -20.31 -10.39
CA GLN A 191 10.95 -21.59 -10.92
C GLN A 191 11.25 -22.76 -9.98
N GLU A 192 12.44 -22.79 -9.37
CA GLU A 192 12.83 -23.82 -8.42
C GLU A 192 11.91 -23.86 -7.18
N ASP A 193 11.48 -22.71 -6.67
CA ASP A 193 10.58 -22.64 -5.51
C ASP A 193 9.15 -23.07 -5.87
N LEU A 194 8.71 -22.71 -7.09
CA LEU A 194 7.44 -23.18 -7.64
C LEU A 194 7.44 -24.71 -7.81
N ASP A 195 8.51 -25.27 -8.35
CA ASP A 195 8.66 -26.71 -8.54
C ASP A 195 8.67 -27.46 -7.19
N LYS A 196 9.36 -26.92 -6.18
CA LYS A 196 9.35 -27.46 -4.80
C LYS A 196 7.95 -27.42 -4.19
N ALA A 197 7.25 -26.30 -4.30
CA ALA A 197 5.89 -26.15 -3.79
C ALA A 197 4.91 -27.12 -4.47
N ALA A 198 5.00 -27.24 -5.80
CA ALA A 198 4.17 -28.16 -6.58
C ALA A 198 4.43 -29.62 -6.23
N ALA A 199 5.71 -30.01 -6.07
CA ALA A 199 6.09 -31.36 -5.64
C ALA A 199 5.59 -31.67 -4.23
N ALA A 200 5.75 -30.75 -3.27
CA ALA A 200 5.27 -30.90 -1.90
C ALA A 200 3.74 -31.08 -1.86
N LEU A 201 2.99 -30.25 -2.58
CA LEU A 201 1.54 -30.34 -2.67
C LEU A 201 1.10 -31.67 -3.31
N THR A 202 1.72 -32.06 -4.41
CA THR A 202 1.42 -33.32 -5.12
C THR A 202 1.68 -34.53 -4.22
N ASN A 203 2.81 -34.56 -3.53
CA ASN A 203 3.16 -35.63 -2.59
C ASN A 203 2.16 -35.73 -1.44
N ALA A 204 1.72 -34.59 -0.91
CA ALA A 204 0.72 -34.56 0.16
C ALA A 204 -0.62 -35.13 -0.31
N ILE A 205 -1.11 -34.69 -1.48
CA ILE A 205 -2.37 -35.17 -2.06
C ILE A 205 -2.29 -36.68 -2.34
N ASN A 206 -1.23 -37.15 -3.01
CA ASN A 206 -1.07 -38.57 -3.35
C ASN A 206 -0.94 -39.48 -2.13
N SER A 207 -0.38 -38.97 -1.04
CA SER A 207 -0.24 -39.70 0.22
C SER A 207 -1.50 -39.64 1.10
N GLY A 208 -2.58 -38.99 0.64
CA GLY A 208 -3.81 -38.82 1.40
C GLY A 208 -3.68 -37.90 2.62
N LYS A 209 -2.67 -37.01 2.63
CA LYS A 209 -2.51 -36.00 3.69
C LYS A 209 -3.65 -34.99 3.63
N LYS A 210 -4.09 -34.50 4.81
CA LYS A 210 -5.07 -33.40 4.88
C LYS A 210 -4.40 -32.07 4.52
N VAL A 211 -4.77 -31.51 3.39
CA VAL A 211 -4.32 -30.19 2.93
C VAL A 211 -5.36 -29.13 3.30
N MET A 212 -4.91 -27.93 3.66
CA MET A 212 -5.77 -26.74 3.74
C MET A 212 -5.09 -25.53 3.12
N ALA A 213 -5.87 -24.64 2.52
CA ALA A 213 -5.40 -23.32 2.12
C ALA A 213 -5.75 -22.27 3.17
N LEU A 214 -4.78 -21.44 3.53
CA LEU A 214 -4.95 -20.24 4.33
C LEU A 214 -4.79 -19.04 3.40
N VAL A 215 -5.90 -18.38 3.08
CA VAL A 215 -5.96 -17.28 2.11
C VAL A 215 -5.85 -15.95 2.85
N GLY A 216 -4.81 -15.18 2.53
CA GLY A 216 -4.52 -13.88 3.10
C GLY A 216 -4.81 -12.73 2.14
N TYR A 217 -4.68 -11.51 2.65
CA TYR A 217 -5.07 -10.28 1.93
C TYR A 217 -4.26 -10.05 0.65
N GLY A 218 -3.06 -10.63 0.55
CA GLY A 218 -2.27 -10.60 -0.67
C GLY A 218 -3.01 -11.16 -1.89
N THR A 219 -3.98 -12.06 -1.70
CA THR A 219 -4.80 -12.63 -2.78
C THR A 219 -5.65 -11.56 -3.48
N ILE A 220 -6.28 -10.67 -2.70
CA ILE A 220 -7.11 -9.58 -3.22
C ILE A 220 -6.22 -8.61 -4.02
N ARG A 221 -5.06 -8.27 -3.45
CA ARG A 221 -4.09 -7.34 -4.04
C ARG A 221 -3.48 -7.82 -5.34
N SER A 222 -3.32 -9.13 -5.49
CA SER A 222 -2.79 -9.73 -6.71
C SER A 222 -3.88 -10.05 -7.73
N HIS A 223 -5.15 -9.77 -7.42
CA HIS A 223 -6.31 -10.18 -8.22
C HIS A 223 -6.32 -11.69 -8.54
N ALA A 224 -5.86 -12.50 -7.59
CA ALA A 224 -5.65 -13.93 -7.79
C ALA A 224 -6.86 -14.78 -7.39
N GLU A 225 -8.00 -14.17 -7.05
CA GLU A 225 -9.17 -14.86 -6.49
C GLU A 225 -9.69 -15.94 -7.45
N GLY A 226 -9.78 -15.63 -8.75
CA GLY A 226 -10.26 -16.56 -9.78
C GLY A 226 -9.33 -17.75 -9.98
N ASP A 227 -8.04 -17.48 -10.20
CA ASP A 227 -7.01 -18.50 -10.40
C ASP A 227 -6.85 -19.39 -9.16
N LEU A 228 -6.90 -18.77 -7.98
CA LEU A 228 -6.84 -19.48 -6.71
C LEU A 228 -8.06 -20.39 -6.54
N LEU A 229 -9.28 -19.89 -6.77
CA LEU A 229 -10.48 -20.70 -6.64
C LEU A 229 -10.43 -21.92 -7.58
N GLN A 230 -10.03 -21.72 -8.83
CA GLN A 230 -9.89 -22.79 -9.81
C GLN A 230 -8.89 -23.86 -9.34
N MET A 231 -7.73 -23.44 -8.81
CA MET A 231 -6.75 -24.38 -8.25
C MET A 231 -7.33 -25.16 -7.06
N LEU A 232 -8.00 -24.48 -6.13
CA LEU A 232 -8.59 -25.11 -4.96
C LEU A 232 -9.69 -26.12 -5.32
N GLU A 233 -10.52 -25.82 -6.32
CA GLU A 233 -11.55 -26.72 -6.85
C GLU A 233 -10.94 -27.96 -7.51
N ALA A 234 -9.92 -27.77 -8.36
CA ALA A 234 -9.27 -28.85 -9.10
C ALA A 234 -8.68 -29.92 -8.16
N PHE A 235 -8.05 -29.49 -7.06
CA PHE A 235 -7.45 -30.37 -6.07
C PHE A 235 -8.37 -30.68 -4.86
N ARG A 236 -9.59 -30.13 -4.86
CA ARG A 236 -10.56 -30.22 -3.75
C ARG A 236 -9.96 -29.84 -2.39
N ILE A 237 -9.18 -28.76 -2.37
CA ILE A 237 -8.51 -28.27 -1.16
C ILE A 237 -9.45 -27.35 -0.39
N PRO A 238 -9.83 -27.68 0.86
CA PRO A 238 -10.59 -26.78 1.71
C PRO A 238 -9.79 -25.52 2.06
N PHE A 239 -10.46 -24.38 2.11
CA PHE A 239 -9.81 -23.10 2.35
C PHE A 239 -10.45 -22.34 3.52
N CYS A 240 -9.64 -21.53 4.20
CA CYS A 240 -10.10 -20.50 5.12
C CYS A 240 -9.44 -19.16 4.77
N THR A 241 -10.04 -18.06 5.21
CA THR A 241 -9.47 -16.73 5.00
C THR A 241 -8.92 -16.16 6.31
N THR A 242 -7.94 -15.27 6.25
CA THR A 242 -7.70 -14.33 7.36
C THR A 242 -8.92 -13.40 7.53
N MET A 243 -8.96 -12.64 8.62
CA MET A 243 -9.99 -11.59 8.78
C MET A 243 -9.90 -10.56 7.64
N ASP A 244 -8.68 -10.18 7.25
CA ASP A 244 -8.46 -9.17 6.22
C ASP A 244 -8.81 -9.67 4.82
N ALA A 245 -8.70 -10.98 4.59
CA ALA A 245 -9.04 -11.62 3.31
C ALA A 245 -10.49 -12.13 3.25
N LYS A 246 -11.31 -11.80 4.26
CA LYS A 246 -12.69 -12.26 4.33
C LYS A 246 -13.48 -11.72 3.13
N GLY A 247 -14.23 -12.61 2.47
CA GLY A 247 -14.94 -12.29 1.23
C GLY A 247 -14.10 -12.36 -0.06
N SER A 248 -12.78 -12.64 0.01
CA SER A 248 -11.95 -12.83 -1.20
C SER A 248 -12.40 -14.03 -2.05
N LEU A 249 -12.89 -15.08 -1.41
CA LEU A 249 -13.51 -16.24 -2.05
C LEU A 249 -14.94 -16.42 -1.52
N PRO A 250 -15.86 -17.05 -2.28
CA PRO A 250 -17.26 -17.18 -1.85
C PRO A 250 -17.39 -17.97 -0.53
N GLU A 251 -17.93 -17.32 0.51
CA GLU A 251 -18.10 -17.97 1.83
C GLU A 251 -19.15 -19.09 1.82
N THR A 252 -20.01 -19.12 0.80
CA THR A 252 -20.99 -20.20 0.59
C THR A 252 -20.42 -21.39 -0.19
N HIS A 253 -19.14 -21.33 -0.60
CA HIS A 253 -18.51 -22.40 -1.36
C HIS A 253 -18.36 -23.67 -0.49
N PRO A 254 -18.61 -24.88 -1.00
CA PRO A 254 -18.53 -26.12 -0.21
C PRO A 254 -17.15 -26.43 0.38
N LEU A 255 -16.08 -25.85 -0.19
CA LEU A 255 -14.71 -25.94 0.33
C LEU A 255 -14.37 -24.85 1.37
N CYS A 256 -15.25 -23.87 1.60
CA CYS A 256 -15.00 -22.81 2.58
C CYS A 256 -15.17 -23.35 4.00
N LEU A 257 -14.12 -23.20 4.81
CA LEU A 257 -14.11 -23.58 6.22
C LEU A 257 -14.54 -22.42 7.14
N GLY A 258 -14.45 -21.17 6.67
CA GLY A 258 -14.68 -19.95 7.43
C GLY A 258 -13.42 -19.11 7.62
N THR A 259 -13.37 -18.35 8.71
CA THR A 259 -12.28 -17.41 9.03
C THR A 259 -11.29 -18.01 10.02
N PHE A 260 -10.00 -17.86 9.73
CA PHE A 260 -8.87 -18.30 10.53
C PHE A 260 -8.47 -17.27 11.59
N GLY A 261 -7.92 -17.75 12.71
CA GLY A 261 -7.29 -16.90 13.73
C GLY A 261 -7.87 -17.06 15.14
N THR A 262 -7.45 -16.18 16.06
CA THR A 262 -7.84 -16.23 17.50
C THR A 262 -9.33 -16.07 17.74
N SER A 263 -9.99 -15.26 16.91
CA SER A 263 -11.43 -15.00 16.97
C SER A 263 -12.17 -15.64 15.79
N GLY A 264 -11.51 -16.55 15.08
CA GLY A 264 -12.06 -17.25 13.93
C GLY A 264 -12.94 -18.44 14.31
N ASP A 265 -13.41 -19.15 13.29
CA ASP A 265 -14.37 -20.23 13.44
C ASP A 265 -13.77 -21.46 14.16
N PRO A 266 -14.48 -22.05 15.14
CA PRO A 266 -14.00 -23.25 15.84
C PRO A 266 -13.75 -24.44 14.91
N GLY A 267 -14.53 -24.55 13.83
CA GLY A 267 -14.38 -25.57 12.79
C GLY A 267 -13.06 -25.44 12.04
N VAL A 268 -12.68 -24.22 11.66
CA VAL A 268 -11.39 -23.92 11.03
C VAL A 268 -10.24 -24.34 11.95
N LYS A 269 -10.31 -24.00 13.23
CA LYS A 269 -9.28 -24.38 14.21
C LYS A 269 -9.15 -25.90 14.36
N LYS A 270 -10.27 -26.63 14.32
CA LYS A 270 -10.25 -28.10 14.33
C LYS A 270 -9.60 -28.65 13.07
N TYR A 271 -10.02 -28.19 11.90
CA TYR A 271 -9.46 -28.63 10.62
C TYR A 271 -7.97 -28.33 10.52
N PHE A 272 -7.54 -27.13 10.92
CA PHE A 272 -6.13 -26.75 10.98
C PHE A 272 -5.31 -27.67 11.89
N LYS A 273 -5.81 -28.08 13.04
CA LYS A 273 -5.07 -29.04 13.91
C LYS A 273 -4.88 -30.38 13.22
N GLU A 274 -5.85 -30.84 12.45
CA GLU A 274 -5.84 -32.13 11.75
C GLU A 274 -5.10 -32.09 10.40
N SER A 275 -4.84 -30.90 9.84
CA SER A 275 -4.11 -30.76 8.59
C SER A 275 -2.65 -31.21 8.71
N ASN A 276 -2.09 -31.72 7.64
CA ASN A 276 -0.68 -32.09 7.55
C ASN A 276 0.11 -31.11 6.66
N LEU A 277 -0.57 -30.41 5.74
CA LEU A 277 0.03 -29.37 4.91
C LEU A 277 -0.86 -28.13 4.92
N VAL A 278 -0.24 -26.96 5.08
CA VAL A 278 -0.91 -25.66 5.00
C VAL A 278 -0.33 -24.90 3.81
N LEU A 279 -1.19 -24.53 2.88
CA LEU A 279 -0.87 -23.66 1.76
C LEU A 279 -1.27 -22.22 2.11
N ALA A 280 -0.33 -21.42 2.59
CA ALA A 280 -0.56 -20.04 2.98
C ALA A 280 -0.24 -19.08 1.82
N ILE A 281 -1.24 -18.35 1.36
CA ILE A 281 -1.15 -17.51 0.16
C ILE A 281 -1.43 -16.06 0.54
N GLY A 282 -0.49 -15.16 0.28
CA GLY A 282 -0.65 -13.73 0.57
C GLY A 282 -0.80 -13.43 2.07
N ASN A 283 -0.10 -14.18 2.93
CA ASN A 283 -0.20 -14.08 4.38
C ASN A 283 1.04 -13.44 5.02
N SER A 284 0.86 -12.56 5.99
CA SER A 284 1.93 -11.98 6.81
C SER A 284 2.10 -12.66 8.18
N PHE A 285 1.28 -13.66 8.50
CA PHE A 285 1.28 -14.36 9.80
C PHE A 285 1.26 -13.42 11.02
N ALA A 286 0.44 -12.37 10.95
CA ALA A 286 0.22 -11.46 12.08
C ALA A 286 -0.27 -12.20 13.34
N LYS A 287 -0.07 -11.58 14.51
CA LYS A 287 -0.37 -12.12 15.86
C LYS A 287 -1.69 -12.90 15.95
N TRP A 288 -2.76 -12.40 15.36
CA TRP A 288 -4.09 -13.03 15.44
C TRP A 288 -4.23 -14.26 14.56
N ASN A 289 -3.52 -14.29 13.43
CA ASN A 289 -3.43 -15.42 12.51
C ASN A 289 -2.37 -16.45 12.94
N THR A 290 -1.68 -16.24 14.06
CA THR A 290 -0.72 -17.23 14.62
C THR A 290 -1.10 -17.71 16.01
N TRP A 291 -2.32 -17.40 16.47
CA TRP A 291 -2.75 -17.59 17.85
C TRP A 291 -1.75 -17.05 18.87
N ARG A 292 -1.28 -15.81 18.63
CA ARG A 292 -0.26 -15.11 19.43
C ARG A 292 1.11 -15.78 19.37
N PHE A 293 1.58 -16.11 18.16
CA PHE A 293 2.86 -16.77 17.91
C PHE A 293 3.04 -18.03 18.76
N LYS A 294 2.06 -18.92 18.70
CA LYS A 294 2.15 -20.19 19.42
C LYS A 294 3.33 -21.01 18.86
N ASP A 295 4.31 -21.35 19.69
CA ASP A 295 5.57 -21.99 19.25
C ASP A 295 5.37 -23.25 18.39
N VAL A 296 4.36 -24.05 18.73
CA VAL A 296 4.03 -25.31 18.06
C VAL A 296 2.93 -25.16 16.98
N LEU A 297 2.77 -23.96 16.41
CA LEU A 297 1.69 -23.66 15.47
C LEU A 297 1.67 -24.61 14.27
N PHE A 298 2.84 -24.81 13.66
CA PHE A 298 3.04 -25.68 12.50
C PHE A 298 3.78 -26.98 12.87
N GLU A 299 3.78 -27.35 14.15
CA GLU A 299 4.39 -28.61 14.57
C GLU A 299 3.71 -29.79 13.84
N ASN A 300 4.53 -30.67 13.25
CA ASN A 300 4.08 -31.79 12.41
C ASN A 300 3.28 -31.38 11.16
N LYS A 301 3.44 -30.14 10.69
CA LYS A 301 2.83 -29.62 9.46
C LYS A 301 3.90 -29.13 8.50
N GLU A 302 3.67 -29.41 7.23
CA GLU A 302 4.42 -28.80 6.13
C GLU A 302 3.75 -27.47 5.77
N LEU A 303 4.54 -26.40 5.65
CA LEU A 303 4.04 -25.07 5.29
C LEU A 303 4.59 -24.66 3.93
N ILE A 304 3.68 -24.41 2.99
CA ILE A 304 4.01 -23.72 1.73
C ILE A 304 3.54 -22.27 1.89
N HIS A 305 4.46 -21.32 1.82
CA HIS A 305 4.16 -19.89 1.98
C HIS A 305 4.45 -19.14 0.67
N ILE A 306 3.39 -18.64 0.03
CA ILE A 306 3.46 -17.87 -1.21
C ILE A 306 3.20 -16.41 -0.84
N ASN A 307 4.21 -15.56 -1.02
CA ASN A 307 4.11 -14.13 -0.73
C ASN A 307 5.01 -13.31 -1.67
N ILE A 308 4.65 -12.04 -1.86
CA ILE A 308 5.39 -11.09 -2.69
C ILE A 308 6.63 -10.53 -1.99
N ASP A 309 6.64 -10.61 -0.66
CA ASP A 309 7.68 -10.08 0.23
C ASP A 309 8.36 -11.27 0.92
N SER A 310 9.69 -11.33 0.84
CA SER A 310 10.54 -12.44 1.31
C SER A 310 10.83 -12.39 2.80
#